data_AF-A0A658BRB8-F1
#
_entry.id   AF-A0A658BRB8-F1
#
_cell.length_a   1.000
_cell.length_b   1.000
_cell.length_c   1.000
_cell.angle_alpha   90.00
_cell.angle_beta   90.00
_cell.angle_gamma   90.00
#
_symmetry.space_group_name_H-M   'P 1'
#
loop_
_entity.id
_entity.type
_entity.pdbx_description
1 polymer ?
#
loop_
_entity_poly.entity_id
_entity_poly.type
_entity_poly.pdbx_seq_one_letter_code
_entity_poly.pdbx_strand_id
1 'polypeptide(L)' 'VLVAVTGAHRGEAFAACEFIMDYLKTQAPFWKREQTPSGARWVDARESDEKAAERWAD' A
#
# COMPACT_ATOMS: atom_id res chain seq x y z
N VAL A 1 -6.65 -6.23 -3.58
CA VAL A 1 -6.57 -5.15 -4.58
C VAL A 1 -5.67 -5.62 -5.71
N LEU A 2 -5.94 -5.21 -6.94
CA LEU A 2 -5.12 -5.50 -8.13
C LEU A 2 -4.60 -4.19 -8.69
N VAL A 3 -3.30 -4.14 -9.00
CA VAL A 3 -2.64 -3.08 -9.77
C VAL A 3 -1.98 -3.74 -10.96
N ALA A 4 -2.20 -3.21 -12.15
CA ALA A 4 -1.58 -3.70 -13.39
C ALA A 4 -0.97 -2.51 -14.14
N VAL A 5 0.29 -2.67 -14.56
CA VAL A 5 1.05 -1.63 -15.26
C VAL A 5 1.72 -2.25 -16.48
N THR A 6 1.75 -1.50 -17.58
CA THR A 6 2.47 -1.87 -18.80
C THR A 6 3.55 -0.83 -19.09
N GLY A 7 4.71 -1.27 -19.55
CA GLY A 7 5.82 -0.41 -19.96
C GLY A 7 6.66 -1.08 -21.05
N ALA A 8 7.45 -0.29 -21.78
CA ALA A 8 8.31 -0.81 -22.86
C ALA A 8 9.40 -1.75 -22.32
N HIS A 9 9.84 -1.50 -21.09
CA HIS A 9 10.81 -2.34 -20.39
C HIS A 9 10.26 -2.76 -19.04
N ARG A 10 10.58 -4.00 -18.63
CA ARG A 10 10.09 -4.57 -17.36
C ARG A 10 10.47 -3.73 -16.13
N GLY A 11 11.62 -3.06 -16.16
CA GLY A 11 12.11 -2.26 -15.02
C GLY A 11 11.13 -1.14 -14.64
N GLU A 12 10.69 -0.37 -15.63
CA GLU A 12 9.73 0.72 -15.46
C GLU A 12 8.36 0.19 -15.00
N ALA A 13 7.91 -0.91 -15.60
CA ALA A 13 6.64 -1.53 -15.23
C ALA A 13 6.63 -2.02 -13.77
N PHE A 14 7.72 -2.64 -13.31
CA PHE A 14 7.84 -3.07 -11.92
C PHE A 14 7.92 -1.88 -10.97
N ALA A 15 8.77 -0.89 -11.25
CA ALA A 15 8.93 0.30 -10.41
C ALA A 15 7.62 1.07 -10.23
N ALA A 16 6.87 1.29 -11.32
CA ALA A 16 5.58 1.98 -11.25
C ALA A 16 4.50 1.16 -10.52
N CYS A 17 4.48 -0.16 -10.70
CA CYS A 17 3.54 -1.03 -9.98
C CYS A 17 3.81 -1.02 -8.47
N GLU A 18 5.09 -1.06 -8.07
CA GLU A 18 5.52 -0.95 -6.67
C GLU A 18 5.14 0.42 -6.08
N PHE A 19 5.47 1.50 -6.77
CA PHE A 19 5.08 2.87 -6.38
C PHE A 19 3.58 3.00 -6.11
N ILE A 20 2.73 2.53 -7.03
CA ILE A 20 1.27 2.61 -6.87
C ILE A 20 0.81 1.83 -5.63
N MET A 21 1.40 0.67 -5.37
CA MET A 21 1.04 -0.13 -4.20
C MET A 21 1.44 0.55 -2.89
N ASP A 22 2.65 1.11 -2.79
CA ASP A 22 3.13 1.81 -1.60
C ASP A 22 2.30 3.08 -1.33
N TYR A 23 2.02 3.85 -2.38
CA TYR A 23 1.17 5.03 -2.27
C TYR A 23 -0.27 4.69 -1.88
N LEU A 24 -0.85 3.63 -2.48
CA LEU A 24 -2.19 3.16 -2.15
C LEU A 24 -2.30 2.71 -0.68
N LYS A 25 -1.26 2.05 -0.15
CA LYS A 25 -1.26 1.53 1.21
C LYS A 25 -1.13 2.60 2.28
N THR A 26 -0.62 3.78 1.93
CA THR A 26 -0.39 4.87 2.87
C THR A 26 -1.38 6.03 2.73
N GLN A 27 -1.79 6.37 1.51
CA GLN A 27 -2.60 7.58 1.25
C GLN A 27 -4.08 7.31 1.01
N ALA A 28 -4.47 6.09 0.64
CA ALA A 28 -5.87 5.80 0.35
C ALA A 28 -6.70 5.68 1.65
N PRO A 29 -7.87 6.36 1.74
CA PRO A 29 -8.65 6.42 2.98
C PRO A 29 -9.49 5.15 3.18
N PHE A 30 -8.83 4.07 3.60
CA PHE A 30 -9.46 2.79 3.94
C PHE A 30 -9.09 2.35 5.35
N TRP A 31 -10.06 1.80 6.08
CA TRP A 31 -9.83 1.22 7.41
C TRP A 31 -10.32 -0.21 7.45
N LYS A 32 -9.51 -1.11 8.00
CA LYS A 32 -9.90 -2.50 8.23
C LYS A 32 -10.51 -2.63 9.62
N ARG A 33 -11.76 -3.06 9.70
CA ARG A 33 -12.40 -3.42 10.97
C ARG A 33 -12.28 -4.92 11.19
N GLU A 34 -11.78 -5.32 12.35
CA GLU A 34 -11.71 -6.71 12.77
C GLU A 34 -12.73 -6.98 13.88
N GLN A 35 -13.39 -8.14 13.78
CA GLN A 35 -14.28 -8.65 14.80
C GLN A 35 -13.52 -9.69 15.61
N THR A 36 -13.41 -9.50 16.92
CA THR A 36 -12.75 -10.42 17.85
C THR A 36 -13.74 -10.90 18.91
N PRO A 37 -13.44 -11.95 19.69
CA PRO A 37 -14.27 -12.36 20.82
C PRO A 37 -14.46 -11.27 21.89
N SER A 38 -13.56 -10.28 21.95
CA SER A 38 -13.61 -9.15 22.88
C SER A 38 -14.32 -7.91 22.31
N GLY A 39 -14.70 -7.91 21.03
CA GLY A 39 -15.43 -6.82 20.38
C GLY A 39 -14.92 -6.45 18.99
N ALA A 40 -15.49 -5.40 18.41
CA ALA A 40 -15.00 -4.86 17.14
C ALA A 40 -13.90 -3.82 17.39
N ARG A 41 -12.83 -3.86 16.60
CA ARG A 41 -11.76 -2.85 16.61
C ARG A 41 -11.33 -2.46 15.20
N TRP A 42 -10.77 -1.27 15.06
CA TRP A 42 -10.06 -0.87 13.86
C TRP A 42 -8.62 -1.36 13.93
N VAL A 43 -8.05 -1.71 12.78
CA VAL A 43 -6.66 -2.13 12.65
C VAL A 43 -5.83 -0.91 12.28
N ASP A 44 -4.74 -0.69 13.01
CA ASP A 44 -3.81 0.40 12.75
C ASP A 44 -3.03 0.18 11.45
N ALA A 45 -2.59 1.29 10.85
CA ALA A 45 -1.64 1.26 9.76
C ALA A 45 -0.29 0.67 10.23
N ARG A 46 0.47 0.08 9.30
CA ARG A 46 1.77 -0.52 9.60
C ARG A 46 2.88 0.48 9.31
N GLU A 47 3.81 0.65 10.24
CA GLU A 47 5.04 1.45 10.03
C GLU A 47 5.86 0.98 8.82
N SER A 48 5.78 -0.32 8.47
CA SER A 48 6.46 -0.86 7.29
C SER A 48 5.96 -0.25 5.98
N ASP A 49 4.67 0.09 5.92
CA ASP A 49 4.05 0.64 4.72
C ASP A 49 4.49 2.11 4.55
N GLU A 50 4.64 2.84 5.66
CA GLU A 50 5.20 4.21 5.67
C GLU A 50 6.67 4.22 5.20
N LYS A 51 7.51 3.36 5.77
CA LYS A 51 8.92 3.21 5.37
C LYS A 51 9.10 2.80 3.92
N ALA A 52 8.19 1.98 3.38
CA ALA A 52 8.21 1.62 1.97
C ALA A 52 7.90 2.84 1.08
N ALA A 53 6.90 3.64 1.46
CA ALA A 53 6.54 4.86 0.73
C ALA A 53 7.63 5.94 0.74
N GLU A 54 8.44 6.03 1.81
CA GLU A 54 9.58 6.95 1.91
C GLU A 54 10.63 6.75 0.80
N ARG A 55 10.73 5.55 0.21
CA ARG A 55 11.63 5.31 -0.94
C ARG A 55 11.34 6.23 -2.13
N TRP A 56 10.11 6.73 -2.22
CA TRP A 56 9.61 7.55 -3.32
C TRP A 56 9.48 9.02 -2.95
N ALA A 57 9.87 9.42 -1.73
CA ALA A 57 10.00 10.81 -1.35
C ALA A 57 11.30 11.37 -1.95
N ASP A 58 11.20 12.46 -2.69
CA ASP A 58 12.34 13.18 -3.28
C ASP A 58 13.32 13.71 -2.21
#